data_AF-A0A821YGF8-F1
#
_entry.id   AF-A0A821YGF8-F1
#
_cell.length_a   1.000
_cell.length_b   1.000
_cell.length_c   1.000
_cell.angle_alpha   90.00
_cell.angle_beta   90.00
_cell.angle_gamma   90.00
#
_symmetry.space_group_name_H-M   'P 1'
#
loop_
_entity.id
_entity.type
_entity.pdbx_description
1 polymer ?
#
loop_
_entity_poly.entity_id
_entity_poly.type
_entity_poly.pdbx_seq_one_letter_code
_entity_poly.pdbx_strand_id
1 'polypeptide(L)'
;MMQKFQREYQRAQCIALGKAGMTYRKISTIVNMSKSSVQRAVKHFEEKSDFYDRRGSDRPKKLNDRNVRMFKHLVQTGHRYSAREIMLKLKTSIKIPKLFLNKNDKKDRLDWCLEYSNWTINEWKDVTFSDELIFFVIKRKNETKIWRTKDERWKEGCMQVAAMGGISCIKKTQRKLHELGVNVFKWLGKRPDLNPIEQLWSIVDDKL
;
A
#
# COMPACT_ATOMS: atom_id res chain seq x y z
N MET A 1 11.52 36.79 -12.10
CA MET A 1 10.32 37.65 -11.87
C MET A 1 9.85 38.32 -13.17
N MET A 2 10.74 38.97 -13.93
CA MET A 2 10.37 39.66 -15.19
C MET A 2 9.68 38.79 -16.26
N GLN A 3 10.07 37.53 -16.43
CA GLN A 3 9.48 36.67 -17.46
C GLN A 3 8.00 36.29 -17.21
N LYS A 4 7.56 36.29 -15.95
CA LYS A 4 6.17 35.95 -15.59
C LYS A 4 5.23 37.09 -15.97
N PHE A 5 5.63 38.31 -15.61
CA PHE A 5 4.91 39.54 -15.94
C PHE A 5 4.76 39.71 -17.46
N GLN A 6 5.82 39.42 -18.22
CA GLN A 6 5.78 39.45 -19.68
C GLN A 6 4.75 38.48 -20.26
N ARG A 7 4.67 37.25 -19.73
CA ARG A 7 3.72 36.23 -20.21
C ARG A 7 2.27 36.58 -19.88
N GLU A 8 2.00 37.10 -18.68
CA GLU A 8 0.67 37.56 -18.29
C GLU A 8 0.20 38.73 -19.17
N TYR A 9 1.10 39.68 -19.43
CA TYR A 9 0.85 40.81 -20.31
C TYR A 9 0.51 40.36 -21.75
N GLN A 10 1.31 39.46 -22.32
CA GLN A 10 1.05 38.93 -23.66
C GLN A 10 -0.30 38.19 -23.75
N ARG A 11 -0.70 37.44 -22.71
CA ARG A 11 -2.01 36.77 -22.68
C ARG A 11 -3.16 37.78 -22.55
N ALA A 12 -3.01 38.80 -21.74
CA ALA A 12 -3.99 39.87 -21.62
C ALA A 12 -4.19 40.60 -22.96
N GLN A 13 -3.10 40.88 -23.70
CA GLN A 13 -3.18 41.41 -25.06
C GLN A 13 -3.93 40.47 -26.02
N CYS A 14 -3.64 39.16 -25.98
CA CYS A 14 -4.35 38.17 -26.79
C CYS A 14 -5.87 38.20 -26.53
N ILE A 15 -6.26 38.30 -25.25
CA ILE A 15 -7.68 38.31 -24.84
C ILE A 15 -8.36 39.61 -25.28
N ALA A 16 -7.72 40.76 -25.09
CA ALA A 16 -8.27 42.05 -25.51
C ALA A 16 -8.50 42.10 -27.02
N LEU A 17 -7.52 41.65 -27.82
CA LEU A 17 -7.63 41.62 -29.28
C LEU A 17 -8.63 40.55 -29.76
N GLY A 18 -8.75 39.43 -29.04
CA GLY A 18 -9.76 38.41 -29.31
C GLY A 18 -11.19 38.93 -29.10
N LYS A 19 -11.43 39.64 -27.99
CA LYS A 19 -12.71 40.32 -27.72
C LYS A 19 -13.04 41.42 -28.74
N ALA A 20 -12.02 42.06 -29.31
CA ALA A 20 -12.17 43.02 -30.40
C ALA A 20 -12.49 42.36 -31.76
N GLY A 21 -12.66 41.04 -31.83
CA GLY A 21 -13.05 40.31 -33.04
C GLY A 21 -11.91 40.07 -34.03
N MET A 22 -10.64 40.27 -33.63
CA MET A 22 -9.51 39.97 -34.50
C MET A 22 -9.31 38.47 -34.67
N THR A 23 -8.88 38.06 -35.88
CA THR A 23 -8.56 36.66 -36.13
C THR A 23 -7.28 36.24 -35.41
N TYR A 24 -7.22 34.98 -34.94
CA TYR A 24 -6.05 34.46 -34.22
C TYR A 24 -4.73 34.57 -34.99
N ARG A 25 -4.77 34.58 -36.32
CA ARG A 25 -3.58 34.74 -37.19
C ARG A 25 -3.02 36.17 -37.11
N LYS A 26 -3.89 37.19 -37.08
CA LYS A 26 -3.50 38.60 -36.90
C LYS A 26 -2.99 38.86 -35.47
N ILE A 27 -3.62 38.26 -34.47
CA ILE A 27 -3.18 38.40 -33.08
C ILE A 27 -1.79 37.76 -32.88
N SER A 28 -1.57 36.60 -33.49
CA SER A 28 -0.28 35.89 -33.47
C SER A 28 0.88 36.75 -34.00
N THR A 29 0.66 37.49 -35.09
CA THR A 29 1.68 38.41 -35.64
C THR A 29 1.91 39.63 -34.77
N ILE A 30 0.86 40.17 -34.13
CA ILE A 30 0.95 41.38 -33.29
C ILE A 30 1.67 41.08 -31.96
N VAL A 31 1.27 40.01 -31.27
CA VAL A 31 1.79 39.66 -29.93
C VAL A 31 3.10 38.84 -30.02
N ASN A 32 3.50 38.45 -31.24
CA ASN A 32 4.64 37.58 -31.51
C ASN A 32 4.57 36.26 -30.72
N MET A 33 3.43 35.58 -30.82
CA MET A 33 3.16 34.28 -30.19
C MET A 33 2.63 33.29 -31.23
N SER A 34 2.79 31.99 -31.00
CA SER A 34 2.20 31.00 -31.91
C SER A 34 0.66 31.09 -31.91
N LYS A 35 0.04 30.93 -33.09
CA LYS A 35 -1.42 30.89 -33.26
C LYS A 35 -2.10 29.95 -32.24
N SER A 36 -1.49 28.79 -31.96
CA SER A 36 -1.99 27.81 -31.00
C SER A 36 -1.97 28.32 -29.56
N SER A 37 -0.96 29.12 -29.18
CA SER A 37 -0.90 29.73 -27.85
C SER A 37 -1.91 30.86 -27.69
N VAL A 38 -2.12 31.66 -28.74
CA VAL A 38 -3.18 32.68 -28.79
C VAL A 38 -4.55 32.04 -28.60
N GLN A 39 -4.86 31.02 -29.39
CA GLN A 39 -6.13 30.30 -29.30
C GLN A 39 -6.34 29.68 -27.92
N ARG A 40 -5.30 29.07 -27.33
CA ARG A 40 -5.35 28.51 -25.98
C ARG A 40 -5.60 29.58 -24.92
N ALA A 41 -4.99 30.76 -25.05
CA ALA A 41 -5.18 31.86 -24.11
C ALA A 41 -6.61 32.43 -24.15
N VAL A 42 -7.17 32.65 -25.35
CA VAL A 42 -8.55 33.14 -25.51
C VAL A 42 -9.56 32.12 -24.98
N LYS A 43 -9.41 30.84 -25.37
CA LYS A 43 -10.28 29.76 -24.90
C LYS A 43 -10.20 29.57 -23.38
N HIS A 44 -9.00 29.64 -22.80
CA HIS A 44 -8.83 29.57 -21.36
C HIS A 44 -9.60 30.66 -20.63
N PHE A 45 -9.57 31.89 -21.16
CA PHE A 45 -10.30 33.02 -20.59
C PHE A 45 -11.82 32.86 -20.74
N GLU A 46 -12.31 32.35 -21.86
CA GLU A 46 -13.75 32.04 -22.03
C GLU A 46 -14.24 30.98 -21.03
N GLU A 47 -13.41 29.99 -20.70
CA GLU A 47 -13.77 28.90 -19.78
C GLU A 47 -13.61 29.26 -18.28
N LYS A 48 -12.61 30.08 -17.94
CA LYS A 48 -12.18 30.32 -16.54
C LYS A 48 -12.21 31.78 -16.10
N SER A 49 -12.49 32.71 -17.01
CA SER A 49 -12.53 34.15 -16.75
C SER A 49 -11.24 34.73 -16.15
N ASP A 50 -10.11 34.05 -16.31
CA ASP A 50 -8.79 34.50 -15.87
C ASP A 50 -7.68 34.15 -16.91
N PHE A 51 -6.48 34.70 -16.71
CA PHE A 51 -5.34 34.51 -17.61
C PHE A 51 -4.03 34.15 -16.89
N TYR A 52 -4.13 33.84 -15.60
CA TYR A 52 -3.00 33.55 -14.73
C TYR A 52 -2.51 32.10 -14.90
N ASP A 53 -1.19 31.91 -14.77
CA ASP A 53 -0.63 30.56 -14.68
C ASP A 53 -1.16 29.84 -13.43
N ARG A 54 -1.69 28.63 -13.63
CA ARG A 54 -2.01 27.75 -12.51
C ARG A 54 -0.72 27.31 -11.85
N ARG A 55 -0.73 27.24 -10.50
CA ARG A 55 0.38 26.62 -9.78
C ARG A 55 0.50 25.19 -10.27
N GLY A 56 1.67 24.84 -10.80
CA GLY A 56 1.97 23.46 -11.12
C GLY A 56 1.88 22.58 -9.87
N SER A 57 1.74 21.28 -10.07
CA SER A 57 1.92 20.34 -8.97
C SER A 57 3.34 20.50 -8.44
N ASP A 58 3.47 21.07 -7.25
CA ASP A 58 4.74 21.10 -6.54
C ASP A 58 5.25 19.68 -6.33
N ARG A 59 6.56 19.55 -6.06
CA ARG A 59 7.15 18.26 -5.74
C ARG A 59 6.36 17.62 -4.58
N PRO A 60 5.86 16.38 -4.74
CA PRO A 60 5.16 15.69 -3.68
C PRO A 60 5.96 15.68 -2.37
N LYS A 61 5.28 15.97 -1.27
CA LYS A 61 5.90 15.96 0.06
C LYS A 61 6.32 14.54 0.44
N LYS A 62 7.50 14.39 1.02
CA LYS A 62 8.00 13.08 1.52
C LYS A 62 7.23 12.55 2.73
N LEU A 63 6.59 13.45 3.49
CA LEU A 63 5.79 13.11 4.67
C LEU A 63 4.32 13.44 4.40
N ASN A 64 3.42 12.54 4.80
CA ASN A 64 1.98 12.80 4.82
C ASN A 64 1.60 13.68 6.03
N ASP A 65 0.41 14.26 6.02
CA ASP A 65 -0.04 15.20 7.06
C ASP A 65 -0.09 14.56 8.46
N ARG A 66 -0.34 13.26 8.54
CA ARG A 66 -0.31 12.49 9.80
C ARG A 66 1.10 12.43 10.38
N ASN A 67 2.08 12.13 9.55
CA ASN A 67 3.49 12.07 9.95
C ASN A 67 4.00 13.46 10.32
N VAL A 68 3.53 14.51 9.66
CA VAL A 68 3.84 15.90 10.05
C VAL A 68 3.30 16.23 11.44
N ARG A 69 2.06 15.85 11.77
CA ARG A 69 1.50 16.03 13.13
C ARG A 69 2.27 15.24 14.18
N MET A 70 2.61 13.99 13.89
CA MET A 70 3.39 13.14 14.80
C MET A 70 4.82 13.66 15.00
N PHE A 71 5.45 14.17 13.94
CA PHE A 71 6.75 14.83 14.02
C PHE A 71 6.71 16.02 14.97
N LYS A 72 5.73 16.92 14.80
CA LYS A 72 5.55 18.09 15.68
C LYS A 72 5.39 17.66 17.14
N HIS A 73 4.55 16.67 17.40
CA HIS A 73 4.35 16.13 18.75
C HIS A 73 5.64 15.54 19.36
N LEU A 74 6.40 14.75 18.59
CA LEU A 74 7.65 14.14 19.07
C LEU A 74 8.73 15.17 19.40
N VAL A 75 8.78 16.28 18.65
CA VAL A 75 9.71 17.39 18.91
C VAL A 75 9.25 18.22 20.10
N GLN A 76 7.94 18.41 20.28
CA GLN A 76 7.37 19.26 21.34
C GLN A 76 7.25 18.57 22.71
N THR A 77 7.22 17.23 22.76
CA THR A 77 7.09 16.45 24.02
C THR A 77 8.39 16.36 24.84
N GLY A 78 9.39 17.18 24.55
CA GLY A 78 10.56 17.41 25.40
C GLY A 78 11.58 16.27 25.44
N HIS A 79 11.36 15.18 24.70
CA HIS A 79 12.33 14.12 24.57
C HIS A 79 13.37 14.50 23.50
N ARG A 80 14.66 14.41 23.84
CA ARG A 80 15.77 14.65 22.89
C ARG A 80 15.92 13.45 21.94
N TYR A 81 15.00 13.32 21.00
CA TYR A 81 15.12 12.33 19.94
C TYR A 81 16.06 12.84 18.86
N SER A 82 17.01 11.99 18.46
CA SER A 82 17.79 12.16 17.24
C SER A 82 16.89 12.10 16.00
N ALA A 83 17.33 12.72 14.90
CA ALA A 83 16.61 12.66 13.62
C ALA A 83 16.34 11.21 13.17
N ARG A 84 17.23 10.28 13.49
CA ARG A 84 17.07 8.84 13.22
C ARG A 84 15.92 8.23 14.04
N GLU A 85 15.86 8.50 15.34
CA GLU A 85 14.80 8.00 16.21
C GLU A 85 13.43 8.55 15.82
N ILE A 86 13.36 9.84 15.51
CA ILE A 86 12.14 10.46 15.00
C ILE A 86 11.72 9.77 13.69
N MET A 87 12.66 9.56 12.77
CA MET A 87 12.38 8.87 11.51
C MET A 87 11.88 7.43 11.73
N LEU A 88 12.45 6.67 12.67
CA LEU A 88 11.95 5.34 13.03
C LEU A 88 10.52 5.40 13.53
N LYS A 89 10.20 6.32 14.44
CA LYS A 89 8.83 6.52 14.97
C LYS A 89 7.85 6.91 13.86
N LEU A 90 8.25 7.77 12.92
CA LEU A 90 7.47 8.17 11.73
C LEU A 90 7.28 7.05 10.69
N LYS A 91 8.22 6.11 10.59
CA LYS A 91 8.23 5.00 9.60
C LYS A 91 7.46 3.74 10.05
N THR A 92 6.83 3.73 11.23
CA THR A 92 6.17 2.55 11.84
C THR A 92 4.89 2.05 11.14
N SER A 93 4.72 2.29 9.84
CA SER A 93 3.48 1.92 9.13
C SER A 93 3.78 1.08 7.87
N ILE A 94 4.22 -0.17 8.08
CA ILE A 94 3.58 -1.42 7.59
C ILE A 94 4.04 -2.53 8.54
N LYS A 95 3.08 -3.33 8.95
CA LYS A 95 3.25 -4.44 9.85
C LYS A 95 3.29 -5.75 9.01
N ILE A 96 4.24 -6.66 9.22
CA ILE A 96 4.23 -8.00 8.57
C ILE A 96 3.15 -8.86 9.23
N PRO A 97 2.19 -9.49 8.52
CA PRO A 97 1.28 -10.46 9.14
C PRO A 97 2.10 -11.58 9.79
N LYS A 98 2.08 -11.60 11.12
CA LYS A 98 2.61 -12.66 11.98
C LYS A 98 1.51 -12.98 12.98
N LEU A 99 1.23 -14.27 13.17
CA LEU A 99 0.35 -14.65 14.26
C LEU A 99 1.05 -14.32 15.58
N PHE A 100 0.36 -13.53 16.40
CA PHE A 100 0.81 -13.30 17.76
C PHE A 100 0.62 -14.61 18.54
N LEU A 101 1.73 -15.27 18.86
CA LEU A 101 1.73 -16.53 19.61
C LEU A 101 1.90 -16.25 21.09
N ASN A 102 0.90 -16.64 21.89
CA ASN A 102 1.02 -16.63 23.34
C ASN A 102 1.97 -17.76 23.81
N LYS A 103 2.26 -17.85 25.12
CA LYS A 103 3.17 -18.88 25.66
C LYS A 103 2.66 -20.30 25.42
N ASN A 104 1.36 -20.53 25.52
CA ASN A 104 0.74 -21.84 25.29
C ASN A 104 0.81 -22.21 23.81
N ASP A 105 0.50 -21.27 22.91
CA ASP A 105 0.58 -21.49 21.46
C ASP A 105 2.00 -21.92 21.06
N LYS A 106 3.04 -21.32 21.66
CA LYS A 106 4.44 -21.70 21.41
C LYS A 106 4.76 -23.13 21.88
N LYS A 107 4.25 -23.51 23.06
CA LYS A 107 4.43 -24.86 23.60
C LYS A 107 3.75 -25.89 22.69
N ASP A 108 2.49 -25.66 22.38
CA ASP A 108 1.71 -26.52 21.49
C ASP A 108 2.35 -26.62 20.09
N ARG A 109 3.05 -25.57 19.62
CA ARG A 109 3.85 -25.61 18.39
C ARG A 109 5.04 -26.53 18.50
N LEU A 110 5.80 -26.40 19.57
CA LEU A 110 6.97 -27.23 19.78
C LEU A 110 6.57 -28.70 19.89
N ASP A 111 5.57 -29.01 20.70
CA ASP A 111 5.12 -30.38 20.95
C ASP A 111 4.67 -31.07 19.66
N TRP A 112 3.92 -30.36 18.80
CA TRP A 112 3.50 -30.89 17.50
C TRP A 112 4.66 -31.08 16.53
N CYS A 113 5.55 -30.08 16.41
CA CYS A 113 6.73 -30.24 15.54
C CYS A 113 7.59 -31.41 15.98
N LEU A 114 7.70 -31.68 17.29
CA LEU A 114 8.41 -32.83 17.84
C LEU A 114 7.67 -34.14 17.56
N GLU A 115 6.34 -34.19 17.74
CA GLU A 115 5.48 -35.36 17.48
C GLU A 115 5.65 -35.87 16.03
N TYR A 116 5.66 -34.95 15.06
CA TYR A 116 5.79 -35.26 13.63
C TYR A 116 7.21 -35.11 13.09
N SER A 117 8.22 -34.85 13.94
CA SER A 117 9.61 -34.63 13.49
C SER A 117 10.25 -35.87 12.85
N ASN A 118 9.86 -37.05 13.33
CA ASN A 118 10.40 -38.34 12.88
C ASN A 118 9.62 -38.96 11.73
N TRP A 119 8.58 -38.29 11.23
CA TRP A 119 7.79 -38.79 10.11
C TRP A 119 8.60 -38.78 8.82
N THR A 120 8.51 -39.87 8.09
CA THR A 120 9.10 -40.08 6.78
C THR A 120 8.29 -39.38 5.69
N ILE A 121 8.93 -39.17 4.53
CA ILE A 121 8.26 -38.56 3.35
C ILE A 121 7.02 -39.36 2.93
N ASN A 122 7.02 -40.68 3.09
CA ASN A 122 5.88 -41.51 2.72
C ASN A 122 4.68 -41.30 3.65
N GLU A 123 4.92 -41.14 4.96
CA GLU A 123 3.86 -40.80 5.91
C GLU A 123 3.29 -39.41 5.63
N TRP A 124 4.12 -38.45 5.22
CA TRP A 124 3.65 -37.13 4.79
C TRP A 124 2.85 -37.14 3.48
N LYS A 125 3.14 -38.06 2.56
CA LYS A 125 2.40 -38.18 1.28
C LYS A 125 0.96 -38.62 1.47
N ASP A 126 0.68 -39.35 2.55
CA ASP A 126 -0.68 -39.81 2.87
C ASP A 126 -1.52 -38.70 3.53
N VAL A 127 -0.93 -37.54 3.83
CA VAL A 127 -1.63 -36.37 4.40
C VAL A 127 -2.09 -35.44 3.27
N THR A 128 -3.41 -35.31 3.13
CA THR A 128 -4.02 -34.31 2.22
C THR A 128 -4.30 -33.02 2.98
N PHE A 129 -3.63 -31.94 2.59
CA PHE A 129 -3.91 -30.59 3.09
C PHE A 129 -5.04 -29.95 2.25
N SER A 130 -5.90 -29.15 2.88
CA SER A 130 -6.90 -28.31 2.19
C SER A 130 -7.09 -26.98 2.92
N ASP A 131 -7.31 -25.90 2.18
CA ASP A 131 -7.62 -24.58 2.73
C ASP A 131 -8.39 -23.72 1.71
N GLU A 132 -9.02 -22.65 2.18
CA GLU A 132 -9.77 -21.70 1.35
C GLU A 132 -8.97 -20.39 1.19
N LEU A 133 -8.78 -19.94 -0.07
CA LEU A 133 -8.18 -18.64 -0.37
C LEU A 133 -9.19 -17.72 -1.04
N ILE A 134 -9.11 -16.43 -0.71
CA ILE A 134 -9.87 -15.36 -1.36
C ILE A 134 -8.97 -14.68 -2.39
N PHE A 135 -9.32 -14.77 -3.68
CA PHE A 135 -8.63 -14.04 -4.74
C PHE A 135 -9.37 -12.74 -5.07
N PHE A 136 -8.63 -11.67 -5.38
CA PHE A 136 -9.21 -10.37 -5.75
C PHE A 136 -9.01 -10.11 -7.25
N VAL A 137 -10.10 -9.88 -8.00
CA VAL A 137 -10.06 -9.55 -9.44
C VAL A 137 -9.35 -8.21 -9.71
N ILE A 138 -9.44 -7.26 -8.77
CA ILE A 138 -8.69 -6.01 -8.80
C ILE A 138 -7.96 -5.88 -7.47
N LYS A 139 -6.65 -6.16 -7.46
CA LYS A 139 -5.78 -5.90 -6.30
C LYS A 139 -5.65 -4.38 -6.12
N ARG A 140 -6.25 -3.81 -5.06
CA ARG A 140 -5.86 -2.46 -4.60
C ARG A 140 -4.44 -2.58 -4.08
N LYS A 141 -3.44 -2.02 -4.78
CA LYS A 141 -2.06 -1.93 -4.28
C LYS A 141 -1.99 -1.00 -3.07
N ASN A 142 -2.37 -1.51 -1.92
CA ASN A 142 -1.99 -0.95 -0.62
C ASN A 142 -0.56 -1.38 -0.23
N GLU A 143 0.31 -1.60 -1.22
CA GLU A 143 1.72 -1.88 -1.05
C GLU A 143 2.44 -0.59 -0.66
N THR A 144 2.69 -0.41 0.62
CA THR A 144 3.70 0.56 1.04
C THR A 144 5.07 -0.14 0.97
N LYS A 145 6.10 0.51 0.42
CA LYS A 145 7.47 -0.06 0.39
C LYS A 145 8.22 0.42 1.63
N ILE A 146 8.77 -0.51 2.41
CA ILE A 146 9.56 -0.21 3.61
C ILE A 146 11.05 -0.42 3.37
N TRP A 147 11.87 0.43 3.98
CA TRP A 147 13.31 0.28 4.05
C TRP A 147 13.68 -0.17 5.46
N ARG A 148 14.32 -1.33 5.59
CA ARG A 148 14.77 -1.92 6.86
C ARG A 148 16.04 -2.75 6.65
N THR A 149 16.80 -2.97 7.72
CA THR A 149 17.86 -4.00 7.70
C THR A 149 17.26 -5.40 7.95
N LYS A 150 18.00 -6.47 7.63
CA LYS A 150 17.55 -7.86 7.75
C LYS A 150 17.06 -8.20 9.17
N ASP A 151 17.73 -7.65 10.19
CA ASP A 151 17.49 -7.96 11.60
C ASP A 151 16.32 -7.17 12.22
N GLU A 152 15.97 -6.03 11.63
CA GLU A 152 14.83 -5.21 12.08
C GLU A 152 13.47 -5.83 11.73
N ARG A 153 13.46 -6.91 10.93
CA ARG A 153 12.25 -7.64 10.50
C ARG A 153 11.38 -8.13 11.65
N TRP A 154 11.97 -8.53 12.78
CA TRP A 154 11.28 -9.23 13.87
C TRP A 154 10.94 -8.37 15.09
N LYS A 155 11.16 -7.05 15.01
CA LYS A 155 10.81 -6.12 16.10
C LYS A 155 9.30 -5.94 16.19
N GLU A 156 8.79 -5.75 17.41
CA GLU A 156 7.35 -5.68 17.72
C GLU A 156 6.59 -4.57 16.96
N GLY A 157 7.27 -3.47 16.61
CA GLY A 157 6.73 -2.41 15.76
C GLY A 157 6.70 -2.71 14.25
N CYS A 158 7.29 -3.82 13.82
CA CYS A 158 7.38 -4.25 12.42
C CYS A 158 6.46 -5.45 12.09
N MET A 159 5.65 -5.90 13.06
CA MET A 159 4.77 -7.09 12.96
C MET A 159 3.28 -6.70 13.08
N GLN A 160 2.41 -7.39 12.34
CA GLN A 160 0.95 -7.24 12.27
C GLN A 160 0.33 -8.50 12.78
N VAL A 161 -0.74 -8.40 13.56
CA VAL A 161 -1.55 -9.58 13.85
C VAL A 161 -2.25 -10.00 12.56
N ALA A 162 -1.94 -11.20 12.06
CA ALA A 162 -2.67 -11.79 10.93
C ALA A 162 -4.09 -12.20 11.38
N ALA A 163 -5.09 -12.04 10.51
CA ALA A 163 -6.44 -12.51 10.78
C ALA A 163 -6.47 -14.03 11.00
N MET A 164 -7.24 -14.49 11.98
CA MET A 164 -7.31 -15.88 12.40
C MET A 164 -8.28 -16.65 11.50
N GLY A 165 -7.76 -17.47 10.58
CA GLY A 165 -8.53 -18.48 9.86
C GLY A 165 -8.65 -19.76 10.69
N GLY A 166 -9.88 -20.22 10.96
CA GLY A 166 -10.10 -21.47 11.67
C GLY A 166 -11.57 -21.70 12.01
N ILE A 167 -12.38 -22.14 11.03
CA ILE A 167 -13.76 -22.59 11.24
C ILE A 167 -13.88 -24.14 11.16
N SER A 168 -12.77 -24.87 11.01
CA SER A 168 -12.81 -26.35 10.87
C SER A 168 -13.22 -27.12 12.14
N CYS A 169 -13.57 -26.44 13.24
CA CYS A 169 -13.81 -27.08 14.54
C CYS A 169 -15.30 -27.22 14.91
N ILE A 170 -16.24 -27.03 13.98
CA ILE A 170 -17.65 -27.26 14.29
C ILE A 170 -17.85 -28.77 14.51
N LYS A 171 -18.27 -29.16 15.72
CA LYS A 171 -18.48 -30.58 16.13
C LYS A 171 -19.30 -31.40 15.12
N LYS A 172 -20.23 -30.75 14.40
CA LYS A 172 -21.04 -31.38 13.33
C LYS A 172 -20.18 -31.90 12.18
N THR A 173 -19.19 -31.12 11.74
CA THR A 173 -18.27 -31.49 10.65
C THR A 173 -17.36 -32.63 11.07
N GLN A 174 -16.80 -32.58 12.29
CA GLN A 174 -15.97 -33.67 12.82
C GLN A 174 -16.74 -34.99 12.91
N ARG A 175 -17.99 -34.95 13.38
CA ARG A 175 -18.85 -36.14 13.41
C ARG A 175 -19.10 -36.70 12.01
N LYS A 176 -19.33 -35.82 11.02
CA LYS A 176 -19.57 -36.26 9.64
C LYS A 176 -18.34 -36.89 9.00
N LEU A 177 -17.15 -36.36 9.27
CA LEU A 177 -15.88 -36.95 8.82
C LEU A 177 -15.67 -38.33 9.44
N HIS A 178 -15.96 -38.49 10.73
CA HIS A 178 -15.91 -39.78 11.41
C HIS A 178 -16.93 -40.79 10.81
N GLU A 179 -18.17 -40.37 10.53
CA GLU A 179 -19.18 -41.21 9.86
C GLU A 179 -18.72 -41.69 8.47
N LEU A 180 -17.94 -40.87 7.75
CA LEU A 180 -17.39 -41.19 6.44
C LEU A 180 -16.10 -42.01 6.50
N GLY A 181 -15.61 -42.36 7.70
CA GLY A 181 -14.37 -43.11 7.89
C GLY A 181 -13.11 -42.30 7.57
N VAL A 182 -13.19 -40.97 7.53
CA VAL A 182 -12.05 -40.11 7.21
C VAL A 182 -11.20 -39.94 8.47
N ASN A 183 -9.93 -40.35 8.39
CA ASN A 183 -8.95 -40.08 9.44
C ASN A 183 -8.56 -38.59 9.42
N VAL A 184 -9.00 -37.84 10.41
CA VAL A 184 -8.71 -36.40 10.50
C VAL A 184 -7.34 -36.20 11.12
N PHE A 185 -6.40 -35.72 10.30
CA PHE A 185 -5.07 -35.36 10.75
C PHE A 185 -5.13 -34.32 11.89
N LYS A 186 -4.38 -34.57 12.97
CA LYS A 186 -4.36 -33.72 14.16
C LYS A 186 -3.68 -32.38 13.84
N TRP A 187 -4.50 -31.39 13.47
CA TRP A 187 -4.04 -30.05 13.16
C TRP A 187 -4.18 -29.11 14.34
N LEU A 188 -3.12 -28.39 14.69
CA LEU A 188 -3.19 -27.31 15.66
C LEU A 188 -3.58 -26.02 14.95
N GLY A 189 -4.83 -25.59 15.14
CA GLY A 189 -5.36 -24.37 14.54
C GLY A 189 -4.50 -23.12 14.78
N LYS A 190 -4.69 -22.09 13.94
CA LYS A 190 -3.93 -20.82 13.91
C LYS A 190 -2.49 -20.91 13.38
N ARG A 191 -2.21 -21.74 12.37
CA ARG A 191 -0.82 -22.04 11.93
C ARG A 191 -0.65 -22.21 10.41
N PRO A 192 -0.87 -21.15 9.62
CA PRO A 192 -0.65 -21.17 8.18
C PRO A 192 0.80 -21.55 7.81
N ASP A 193 1.80 -21.15 8.58
CA ASP A 193 3.21 -21.40 8.26
C ASP A 193 3.62 -22.88 8.30
N LEU A 194 2.84 -23.74 8.95
CA LEU A 194 3.04 -25.19 8.93
C LEU A 194 2.23 -25.88 7.82
N ASN A 195 1.27 -25.19 7.19
CA ASN A 195 0.44 -25.73 6.13
C ASN A 195 1.17 -25.54 4.77
N PRO A 196 1.60 -26.62 4.09
CA PRO A 196 2.30 -26.50 2.81
C PRO A 196 1.48 -25.78 1.72
N ILE A 197 0.15 -25.76 1.83
CA ILE A 197 -0.72 -25.03 0.91
C ILE A 197 -0.42 -23.52 0.88
N GLU A 198 0.05 -22.93 1.97
CA GLU A 198 0.43 -21.51 1.98
C GLU A 198 1.64 -21.22 1.07
N GLN A 199 2.51 -22.22 0.87
CA GLN A 199 3.59 -22.11 -0.11
C GLN A 199 3.04 -22.13 -1.54
N LEU A 200 2.01 -22.96 -1.80
CA LEU A 200 1.32 -22.99 -3.08
C LEU A 200 0.63 -21.65 -3.36
N TRP A 201 -0.02 -21.05 -2.37
CA TRP A 201 -0.63 -19.73 -2.50
C TRP A 201 0.38 -18.64 -2.83
N SER A 202 1.57 -18.65 -2.21
CA SER A 202 2.64 -17.71 -2.57
C SER A 202 3.03 -17.81 -4.05
N ILE A 203 3.11 -19.03 -4.60
CA ILE A 203 3.43 -19.25 -6.02
C ILE A 203 2.29 -18.75 -6.92
N VAL A 204 1.04 -18.95 -6.51
CA VAL A 204 -0.14 -18.48 -7.24
C VAL A 204 -0.18 -16.95 -7.25
N ASP A 205 0.08 -16.29 -6.11
CA ASP A 205 0.09 -14.84 -5.99
C ASP A 205 1.20 -14.18 -6.82
N ASP A 206 2.36 -14.82 -6.96
CA ASP A 206 3.45 -14.34 -7.81
C ASP A 206 3.11 -14.41 -9.31
N LYS A 207 2.20 -15.31 -9.70
CA LYS A 207 1.77 -15.51 -11.09
C LYS A 207 0.52 -14.70 -11.47
N LEU A 208 -0.18 -14.10 -10.50
CA LEU A 208 -1.42 -13.31 -10.66
C LEU A 208 -1.19 -11.81 -10.46
#